data_AF-A0A2I5YN77-F1
#
_entry.id   AF-A0A2I5YN77-F1
#
_cell.length_a   1.000
_cell.length_b   1.000
_cell.length_c   1.000
_cell.angle_alpha   90.00
_cell.angle_beta   90.00
_cell.angle_gamma   90.00
#
_symmetry.space_group_name_H-M   'P 1'
#
loop_
_entity.id
_entity.type
_entity.pdbx_description
1 polymer ?
#
loop_
_entity_poly.entity_id
_entity_poly.type
_entity_poly.pdbx_seq_one_letter_code
_entity_poly.pdbx_strand_id
1 'polypeptide(L)'
;QWDDHEVTNNWWPGEPLTRAEHARKKYVDRNALLLAARASRAFHEYTPMRFTQAEPGRVYRKISYGPLLDIFMLDMRSYRGPNGEGLEESYGPAAYFLGPIQVAWLKRELMTSQATWKVIAADMPIGL
;
A
#
# COMPACT_ATOMS: atom_id res chain seq x y z
N GLN A 1 -7.21 5.93 3.29
CA GLN A 1 -6.02 5.06 3.35
C GLN A 1 -6.55 3.64 3.45
N TRP A 2 -5.76 2.62 3.11
CA TRP A 2 -6.07 1.23 3.41
C TRP A 2 -4.88 0.57 4.08
N ASP A 3 -5.11 -0.57 4.70
CA ASP A 3 -4.11 -1.45 5.26
C ASP A 3 -4.44 -2.90 4.82
N ASP A 4 -4.14 -3.90 5.64
CA ASP A 4 -4.36 -5.29 5.30
C ASP A 4 -5.82 -5.74 5.38
N HIS A 5 -6.58 -5.22 6.33
CA HIS A 5 -7.93 -5.67 6.63
C HIS A 5 -8.95 -5.37 5.53
N GLU A 6 -8.64 -4.48 4.58
CA GLU A 6 -9.40 -4.33 3.33
C GLU A 6 -9.33 -5.58 2.43
N VAL A 7 -8.30 -6.42 2.57
CA VAL A 7 -8.10 -7.66 1.81
C VAL A 7 -8.20 -8.89 2.73
N THR A 8 -7.19 -9.10 3.57
CA THR A 8 -7.14 -10.10 4.64
C THR A 8 -5.94 -9.79 5.54
N ASN A 9 -6.04 -10.17 6.81
CA ASN A 9 -5.03 -9.91 7.83
C ASN A 9 -3.61 -10.26 7.34
N ASN A 10 -2.68 -9.31 7.51
CA ASN A 10 -1.27 -9.43 7.19
C ASN A 10 -0.95 -9.89 5.75
N TRP A 11 -1.79 -9.52 4.77
CA TRP A 11 -1.55 -9.92 3.38
C TRP A 11 -0.33 -9.21 2.78
N TRP A 12 0.23 -9.86 1.75
CA TRP A 12 1.17 -9.30 0.79
C TRP A 12 0.90 -9.88 -0.61
N PRO A 13 1.39 -9.23 -1.68
CA PRO A 13 1.25 -9.76 -3.04
C PRO A 13 1.87 -11.15 -3.19
N GLY A 14 1.05 -12.14 -3.58
CA GLY A 14 1.51 -13.53 -3.76
C GLY A 14 1.54 -14.37 -2.48
N GLU A 15 0.91 -13.92 -1.39
CA GLU A 15 0.72 -14.76 -0.21
C GLU A 15 0.01 -16.09 -0.58
N PRO A 16 0.48 -17.26 -0.12
CA PRO A 16 -0.13 -18.56 -0.45
C PRO A 16 -1.46 -18.82 0.27
N LEU A 17 -1.89 -17.96 1.19
CA LEU A 17 -3.12 -18.08 1.99
C LEU A 17 -3.24 -19.43 2.73
N THR A 18 -2.11 -19.95 3.26
CA THR A 18 -2.03 -21.26 3.94
C THR A 18 -2.02 -21.18 5.46
N ARG A 19 -1.95 -19.98 6.05
CA ARG A 19 -1.95 -19.79 7.51
C ARG A 19 -3.22 -20.35 8.16
N ALA A 20 -3.15 -20.67 9.46
CA ALA A 20 -4.27 -21.23 10.21
C ALA A 20 -5.54 -20.36 10.16
N GLU A 21 -5.39 -19.03 10.13
CA GLU A 21 -6.49 -18.08 9.94
C GLU A 21 -7.19 -18.24 8.58
N HIS A 22 -6.44 -18.53 7.52
CA HIS A 22 -6.93 -18.71 6.16
C HIS A 22 -7.61 -20.06 5.97
N ALA A 23 -7.13 -21.10 6.64
CA ALA A 23 -7.79 -22.41 6.66
C ALA A 23 -9.23 -22.34 7.21
N ARG A 24 -9.49 -21.48 8.21
CA ARG A 24 -10.83 -21.28 8.80
C ARG A 24 -11.79 -20.53 7.87
N LYS A 25 -11.27 -19.66 7.00
CA LYS A 25 -12.06 -18.80 6.10
C LYS A 25 -12.62 -19.51 4.86
N LYS A 26 -12.22 -20.76 4.60
CA LYS A 26 -12.72 -21.60 3.48
C LYS A 26 -12.75 -20.86 2.13
N TYR A 27 -11.67 -20.17 1.78
CA TYR A 27 -11.56 -19.50 0.49
C TYR A 27 -11.78 -20.49 -0.66
N VAL A 28 -12.69 -20.12 -1.59
CA VAL A 28 -12.97 -20.89 -2.81
C VAL A 28 -11.78 -20.82 -3.77
N ASP A 29 -11.13 -19.65 -3.84
CA ASP A 29 -9.92 -19.40 -4.61
C ASP A 29 -8.83 -18.89 -3.65
N ARG A 30 -7.66 -19.54 -3.66
CA ARG A 30 -6.51 -19.19 -2.80
C ARG A 30 -5.52 -18.25 -3.49
N ASN A 31 -5.94 -17.56 -4.54
CA ASN A 31 -5.15 -16.53 -5.19
C ASN A 31 -5.25 -15.19 -4.46
N ALA A 32 -4.23 -14.85 -3.66
CA ALA A 32 -4.16 -13.57 -2.95
C ALA A 32 -4.23 -12.35 -3.87
N LEU A 33 -3.68 -12.42 -5.10
CA LEU A 33 -3.75 -11.31 -6.05
C LEU A 33 -5.19 -11.08 -6.54
N LEU A 34 -5.94 -12.17 -6.75
CA LEU A 34 -7.36 -12.04 -7.12
C LEU A 34 -8.20 -11.49 -5.97
N LEU A 35 -7.93 -11.92 -4.73
CA LEU A 35 -8.58 -11.38 -3.55
C LEU A 35 -8.30 -9.88 -3.41
N ALA A 36 -7.03 -9.47 -3.54
CA ALA A 36 -6.60 -8.08 -3.51
C ALA A 36 -7.23 -7.24 -4.64
N ALA A 37 -7.34 -7.77 -5.86
CA ALA A 37 -7.99 -7.08 -6.97
C ALA A 37 -9.49 -6.83 -6.70
N ARG A 38 -10.20 -7.81 -6.15
CA ARG A 38 -11.62 -7.67 -5.76
C ARG A 38 -11.80 -6.68 -4.62
N ALA A 39 -10.94 -6.77 -3.60
CA ALA A 39 -10.92 -5.84 -2.49
C ALA A 39 -10.61 -4.40 -2.95
N SER A 40 -9.60 -4.22 -3.80
CA SER A 40 -9.25 -2.91 -4.38
C SER A 40 -10.43 -2.32 -5.15
N ARG A 41 -11.12 -3.13 -5.98
CA ARG A 41 -12.33 -2.68 -6.66
C ARG A 41 -13.40 -2.19 -5.66
N ALA A 42 -13.75 -3.01 -4.67
CA ALA A 42 -14.73 -2.62 -3.65
C ALA A 42 -14.30 -1.36 -2.89
N PHE A 43 -13.03 -1.27 -2.49
CA PHE A 43 -12.48 -0.10 -1.82
C PHE A 43 -12.65 1.17 -2.66
N HIS A 44 -12.37 1.12 -3.97
CA HIS A 44 -12.55 2.27 -4.87
C HIS A 44 -14.02 2.58 -5.18
N GLU A 45 -14.92 1.60 -5.15
CA GLU A 45 -16.36 1.81 -5.35
C GLU A 45 -17.02 2.45 -4.12
N TYR A 46 -16.54 2.15 -2.91
CA TYR A 46 -17.15 2.57 -1.65
C TYR A 46 -16.37 3.65 -0.89
N THR A 47 -15.22 4.11 -1.38
CA THR A 47 -14.47 5.23 -0.80
C THR A 47 -14.33 6.39 -1.78
N PRO A 48 -14.43 7.65 -1.33
CA PRO A 48 -14.30 8.81 -2.20
C PRO A 48 -12.83 9.01 -2.59
N MET A 49 -12.42 8.38 -3.69
CA MET A 49 -11.08 8.49 -4.25
C MET A 49 -11.11 8.85 -5.72
N ARG A 50 -10.17 9.69 -6.14
CA ARG A 50 -10.01 10.06 -7.55
C ARG A 50 -9.40 8.90 -8.32
N PHE A 51 -9.96 8.62 -9.49
CA PHE A 51 -9.39 7.65 -10.41
C PHE A 51 -8.05 8.14 -10.98
N THR A 52 -7.05 7.26 -11.02
CA THR A 52 -5.75 7.51 -11.67
C THR A 52 -5.66 6.66 -12.92
N GLN A 53 -5.71 7.27 -14.10
CA GLN A 53 -5.71 6.53 -15.37
C GLN A 53 -4.41 5.76 -15.63
N ALA A 54 -3.27 6.31 -15.23
CA ALA A 54 -1.96 5.67 -15.42
C ALA A 54 -1.80 4.39 -14.56
N GLU A 55 -2.59 4.26 -13.49
CA GLU A 55 -2.54 3.12 -12.58
C GLU A 55 -3.92 2.92 -11.95
N PRO A 56 -4.82 2.20 -12.64
CA PRO A 56 -6.14 1.87 -12.10
C PRO A 56 -6.02 1.13 -10.77
N GLY A 57 -6.77 1.58 -9.75
CA GLY A 57 -6.71 1.00 -8.40
C GLY A 57 -5.58 1.54 -7.51
N ARG A 58 -4.85 2.56 -7.95
CA ARG A 58 -3.81 3.22 -7.13
C ARG A 58 -4.39 3.90 -5.89
N VAL A 59 -3.88 3.53 -4.72
CA VAL A 59 -4.27 4.12 -3.43
C VAL A 59 -3.35 5.27 -2.99
N TYR A 60 -2.02 5.15 -3.19
CA TYR A 60 -1.09 6.21 -2.82
C TYR A 60 -1.30 7.48 -3.66
N ARG A 61 -1.19 8.65 -3.01
CA ARG A 61 -1.51 9.94 -3.63
C ARG A 61 -1.01 11.13 -2.80
N LYS A 62 -0.95 12.29 -3.44
CA LYS A 62 -0.68 13.58 -2.82
C LYS A 62 -1.97 14.42 -2.75
N ILE A 63 -2.21 15.06 -1.61
CA ILE A 63 -3.30 16.02 -1.41
C ILE A 63 -2.69 17.35 -0.97
N SER A 64 -2.90 18.40 -1.76
CA SER A 64 -2.36 19.74 -1.49
C SER A 64 -3.44 20.67 -0.93
N TYR A 65 -3.09 21.36 0.16
CA TYR A 65 -3.89 22.40 0.81
C TYR A 65 -3.16 23.73 0.71
N GLY A 66 -3.27 24.35 -0.47
CA GLY A 66 -2.62 25.63 -0.77
C GLY A 66 -1.11 25.59 -0.56
N PRO A 67 -0.48 26.71 -0.14
CA PRO A 67 0.95 26.76 0.10
C PRO A 67 1.37 26.19 1.46
N LEU A 68 0.41 25.78 2.30
CA LEU A 68 0.69 25.46 3.70
C LEU A 68 0.95 23.98 3.93
N LEU A 69 0.21 23.09 3.27
CA LEU A 69 0.26 21.67 3.61
C LEU A 69 0.16 20.77 2.38
N ASP A 70 1.10 19.83 2.28
CA ASP A 70 1.00 18.66 1.41
C ASP A 70 0.91 17.39 2.26
N ILE A 71 -0.10 16.56 1.99
CA ILE A 71 -0.27 15.24 2.58
C ILE A 71 0.10 14.18 1.54
N PHE A 72 1.07 13.34 1.86
CA PHE A 72 1.52 12.20 1.06
C PHE A 72 0.95 10.93 1.67
N MET A 73 -0.15 10.44 1.10
CA MET A 73 -0.77 9.19 1.54
C MET A 73 -0.07 8.03 0.85
N LEU A 74 0.49 7.13 1.65
CA LEU A 74 1.19 5.94 1.18
C LEU A 74 0.23 4.76 1.03
N ASP A 75 0.63 3.83 0.17
CA ASP A 75 0.17 2.44 0.15
C ASP A 75 1.36 1.57 0.56
N MET A 76 1.22 0.85 1.67
CA MET A 76 2.31 0.01 2.20
C MET A 76 1.97 -1.49 2.12
N ARG A 77 0.95 -1.84 1.32
CA ARG A 77 0.49 -3.23 1.12
C ARG A 77 0.59 -3.71 -0.32
N SER A 78 0.23 -2.89 -1.31
CA SER A 78 0.15 -3.36 -2.71
C SER A 78 1.48 -3.69 -3.36
N TYR A 79 2.55 -3.05 -2.88
CA TYR A 79 3.86 -3.05 -3.53
C TYR A 79 4.96 -3.63 -2.64
N ARG A 80 4.58 -4.20 -1.49
CA ARG A 80 5.51 -4.82 -0.54
C ARG A 80 5.93 -6.21 -0.99
N GLY A 81 7.08 -6.64 -0.48
CA GLY A 81 7.54 -8.02 -0.54
C GLY A 81 6.82 -8.91 0.48
N PRO A 82 7.16 -10.21 0.52
CA PRO A 82 6.62 -11.14 1.50
C PRO A 82 6.88 -10.70 2.94
N ASN A 83 6.03 -11.14 3.88
CA ASN A 83 6.43 -11.02 5.29
C ASN A 83 7.49 -12.10 5.57
N GLY A 84 8.73 -11.65 5.79
CA GLY A 84 9.82 -12.45 6.33
C GLY A 84 10.07 -12.12 7.80
N GLU A 85 11.21 -12.59 8.30
CA GLU A 85 11.69 -12.28 9.66
C GLU A 85 12.17 -10.81 9.79
N GLY A 86 12.26 -10.06 8.69
CA GLY A 86 12.73 -8.67 8.69
C GLY A 86 14.24 -8.55 8.91
N LEU A 87 15.01 -9.55 8.47
CA LEU A 87 16.47 -9.65 8.63
C LEU A 87 17.22 -9.38 7.32
N GLU A 88 16.54 -8.89 6.30
CA GLU A 88 17.13 -8.59 5.01
C GLU A 88 18.16 -7.44 5.13
N GLU A 89 19.41 -7.71 4.77
CA GLU A 89 20.51 -6.74 4.85
C GLU A 89 20.51 -5.70 3.73
N SER A 90 19.69 -5.91 2.70
CA SER A 90 19.60 -5.02 1.53
C SER A 90 18.16 -4.83 1.07
N TYR A 91 17.88 -3.65 0.53
CA TYR A 91 16.57 -3.35 -0.04
C TYR A 91 16.41 -4.03 -1.41
N GLY A 92 15.41 -4.90 -1.53
CA GLY A 92 15.13 -5.69 -2.73
C GLY A 92 13.74 -6.33 -2.66
N PRO A 93 13.34 -7.15 -3.65
CA PRO A 93 12.00 -7.74 -3.69
C PRO A 93 11.53 -8.43 -2.40
N ALA A 94 12.47 -9.03 -1.64
CA ALA A 94 12.18 -9.63 -0.33
C ALA A 94 11.94 -8.59 0.79
N ALA A 95 12.54 -7.41 0.68
CA ALA A 95 12.49 -6.32 1.67
C ALA A 95 11.68 -5.09 1.20
N TYR A 96 10.98 -5.18 0.06
CA TYR A 96 10.17 -4.06 -0.43
C TYR A 96 9.03 -3.78 0.54
N PHE A 97 8.79 -2.50 0.79
CA PHE A 97 7.67 -2.04 1.62
C PHE A 97 6.71 -1.17 0.81
N LEU A 98 7.22 -0.09 0.21
CA LEU A 98 6.48 0.74 -0.75
C LEU A 98 6.69 0.30 -2.21
N GLY A 99 7.67 -0.54 -2.48
CA GLY A 99 8.15 -0.84 -3.84
C GLY A 99 8.87 0.34 -4.52
N PRO A 100 9.68 0.06 -5.55
CA PRO A 100 10.58 1.06 -6.14
C PRO A 100 9.86 2.23 -6.81
N ILE A 101 8.71 1.99 -7.43
CA ILE A 101 7.92 3.01 -8.14
C ILE A 101 7.38 4.04 -7.16
N GLN A 102 6.75 3.61 -6.07
CA GLN A 102 6.20 4.51 -5.07
C GLN A 102 7.30 5.24 -4.29
N VAL A 103 8.46 4.60 -4.02
CA VAL A 103 9.62 5.29 -3.44
C VAL A 103 10.10 6.41 -4.36
N ALA A 104 10.24 6.15 -5.65
CA ALA A 104 10.66 7.15 -6.62
C ALA A 104 9.64 8.30 -6.75
N TRP A 105 8.35 7.96 -6.76
CA TRP A 105 7.26 8.93 -6.70
C TRP A 105 7.37 9.80 -5.45
N LEU A 106 7.45 9.21 -4.25
CA LEU A 106 7.49 9.94 -2.98
C LEU A 106 8.69 10.89 -2.93
N LYS A 107 9.88 10.43 -3.32
CA LYS A 107 11.08 11.26 -3.40
C LYS A 107 10.86 12.47 -4.32
N ARG A 108 10.33 12.25 -5.52
CA ARG A 108 10.05 13.34 -6.46
C ARG A 108 9.04 14.32 -5.89
N GLU A 109 7.90 13.85 -5.39
CA GLU A 109 6.85 14.73 -4.90
C GLU A 109 7.31 15.55 -3.68
N LEU A 110 8.10 14.94 -2.78
CA LEU A 110 8.72 15.65 -1.66
C LEU A 110 9.70 16.74 -2.12
N MET A 111 10.58 16.42 -3.07
CA MET A 111 11.56 17.38 -3.62
C MET A 111 10.91 18.55 -4.37
N THR A 112 9.76 18.33 -4.99
CA THR A 112 9.01 19.39 -5.70
C THR A 112 8.08 20.20 -4.81
N SER A 113 7.80 19.75 -3.58
CA SER A 113 6.83 20.38 -2.70
C SER A 113 7.37 21.64 -2.04
N GLN A 114 6.75 22.77 -2.37
CA GLN A 114 7.01 24.08 -1.75
C GLN A 114 6.12 24.35 -0.53
N ALA A 115 5.31 23.38 -0.10
CA ALA A 115 4.41 23.54 1.04
C ALA A 115 5.19 23.70 2.36
N THR A 116 4.71 24.56 3.26
CA THR A 116 5.32 24.75 4.60
C THR A 116 5.40 23.43 5.37
N TRP A 117 4.31 22.66 5.37
CA TRP A 117 4.20 21.38 6.05
C TRP A 117 4.07 20.24 5.05
N LYS A 118 4.77 19.14 5.35
CA LYS A 118 4.78 17.91 4.56
C LYS A 118 4.45 16.77 5.51
N VAL A 119 3.27 16.18 5.36
CA VAL A 119 2.78 15.09 6.22
C VAL A 119 2.82 13.79 5.44
N ILE A 120 3.50 12.78 5.98
CA ILE A 120 3.46 11.41 5.45
C ILE A 120 2.40 10.64 6.23
N ALA A 121 1.33 10.24 5.55
CA ALA A 121 0.31 9.36 6.11
C ALA A 121 0.66 7.92 5.74
N ALA A 122 1.10 7.16 6.75
CA ALA A 122 1.55 5.77 6.66
C ALA A 122 0.56 4.85 7.41
N ASP A 123 0.24 3.70 6.83
CA ASP A 123 -0.69 2.71 7.41
C ASP A 123 0.01 1.80 8.42
N MET A 124 1.34 1.68 8.33
CA MET A 124 2.17 0.99 9.31
C MET A 124 3.18 1.95 9.97
N PRO A 125 3.60 1.66 11.21
CA PRO A 125 4.64 2.43 11.89
C PRO A 125 5.93 2.50 11.06
N ILE A 126 6.53 3.70 11.00
CA ILE A 126 7.81 3.96 10.33
C ILE A 126 8.97 4.13 11.33
N GLY A 127 8.68 4.18 12.63
CA GLY A 127 9.64 4.21 13.72
C GLY A 127 9.48 3.00 14.62
N LEU A 128 10.53 2.70 15.39
CA LEU A 128 10.54 1.73 16.48
C LEU A 128 10.01 2.36 17.77
#